data_AF-A0A401UKE4-F1
#
_entry.id   AF-A0A401UKE4-F1
#
_cell.length_a   1.000
_cell.length_b   1.000
_cell.length_c   1.000
_cell.angle_alpha   90.00
_cell.angle_beta   90.00
_cell.angle_gamma   90.00
#
_symmetry.space_group_name_H-M   'P 1'
#
loop_
_entity.id
_entity.type
_entity.pdbx_description
1 polymer ?
#
loop_
_entity_poly.entity_id
_entity_poly.type
_entity_poly.pdbx_seq_one_letter_code
_entity_poly.pdbx_strand_id
1 'polypeptide(L)'
;MNEGLTNIGLNQGWLKTELKNKGVALENVFIGQVDSSGDLYLDLFDDLIQVPKTQIKEMLYASIQKCQADLMSFALETKNEAAKSMYSKNTENLKRVLEKLEPYLLR
;
A
#
# COMPACT_ATOMS: atom_id res chain seq x y z
N MET A 1 -22.64 -12.67 5.02
CA MET A 1 -21.52 -11.75 5.33
C MET A 1 -20.31 -12.47 5.91
N ASN A 2 -20.45 -13.17 7.04
CA ASN A 2 -19.31 -13.79 7.73
C ASN A 2 -18.61 -14.87 6.91
N GLU A 3 -19.36 -15.72 6.22
CA GLU A 3 -18.81 -16.81 5.41
C GLU A 3 -17.88 -16.29 4.29
N GLY A 4 -18.26 -15.21 3.61
CA GLY A 4 -17.44 -14.58 2.57
C GLY A 4 -16.12 -14.03 3.10
N LEU A 5 -16.12 -13.39 4.28
CA LEU A 5 -14.91 -12.88 4.93
C LEU A 5 -14.02 -14.04 5.42
N THR A 6 -14.60 -15.05 6.07
CA THR A 6 -13.87 -16.20 6.60
C THR A 6 -13.17 -16.97 5.48
N ASN A 7 -13.82 -17.13 4.32
CA ASN A 7 -13.25 -17.86 3.17
C ASN A 7 -11.99 -17.20 2.60
N ILE A 8 -11.78 -15.91 2.85
CA ILE A 8 -10.58 -15.15 2.45
C ILE A 8 -9.68 -14.78 3.64
N GLY A 9 -9.88 -15.42 4.80
CA GLY A 9 -9.06 -15.23 5.99
C GLY A 9 -9.31 -13.92 6.75
N LEU A 10 -10.42 -13.24 6.47
CA LEU A 10 -10.81 -11.97 7.10
C LEU A 10 -11.92 -12.19 8.14
N ASN A 11 -12.16 -11.18 8.97
CA ASN A 11 -13.19 -11.22 10.00
C ASN A 11 -13.96 -9.88 10.09
N GLN A 12 -15.03 -9.86 10.90
CA GLN A 12 -15.82 -8.64 11.09
C GLN A 12 -15.03 -7.47 11.68
N GLY A 13 -14.00 -7.74 12.49
CA GLY A 13 -13.13 -6.70 13.05
C GLY A 13 -12.32 -6.00 11.98
N TRP A 14 -11.78 -6.76 11.01
CA TRP A 14 -11.11 -6.21 9.83
C TRP A 14 -12.06 -5.30 9.03
N LEU A 15 -13.28 -5.77 8.73
CA LEU A 15 -14.24 -4.97 7.97
C LEU A 15 -14.60 -3.65 8.69
N LYS A 16 -14.83 -3.70 10.01
CA LYS A 16 -15.09 -2.50 10.81
C LYS A 16 -13.92 -1.51 10.77
N THR A 17 -12.69 -2.02 10.73
CA THR A 17 -11.48 -1.21 10.64
C THR A 17 -11.40 -0.51 9.30
N GLU A 18 -11.64 -1.24 8.20
CA GLU A 18 -11.64 -0.68 6.85
C GLU A 18 -12.74 0.36 6.62
N LEU A 19 -13.95 0.10 7.09
CA LEU A 19 -15.06 1.07 7.03
C LEU A 19 -14.74 2.33 7.83
N LYS A 20 -14.13 2.19 9.02
CA LYS A 20 -13.68 3.33 9.83
C LYS A 20 -12.58 4.13 9.12
N ASN A 21 -11.60 3.46 8.50
CA ASN A 21 -10.53 4.11 7.75
C ASN A 21 -11.06 4.94 6.58
N LYS A 22 -12.17 4.49 5.98
CA LYS A 22 -12.86 5.18 4.88
C LYS A 22 -13.92 6.18 5.34
N GLY A 23 -14.18 6.29 6.65
CA GLY A 23 -15.22 7.19 7.20
C GLY A 23 -16.66 6.78 6.84
N VAL A 24 -16.88 5.51 6.52
CA VAL A 24 -18.17 4.99 6.05
C VAL A 24 -18.87 4.20 7.16
N ALA A 25 -20.15 4.48 7.37
CA ALA A 25 -21.00 3.68 8.25
C ALA A 25 -21.51 2.42 7.51
N LEU A 26 -21.58 1.27 8.20
CA LEU A 26 -21.96 0.00 7.57
C LEU A 26 -23.36 0.05 6.97
N GLU A 27 -24.29 0.76 7.62
CA GLU A 27 -25.65 0.99 7.14
C GLU A 27 -25.73 1.72 5.79
N ASN A 28 -24.68 2.45 5.40
CA ASN A 28 -24.62 3.16 4.13
C ASN A 28 -24.00 2.32 3.00
N VAL A 29 -23.56 1.09 3.27
CA VAL A 29 -22.93 0.20 2.28
C VAL A 29 -24.00 -0.60 1.55
N PHE A 30 -24.10 -0.42 0.23
CA PHE A 30 -24.95 -1.23 -0.63
C PHE A 30 -24.25 -2.56 -1.00
N ILE A 31 -23.01 -2.47 -1.51
CA ILE A 31 -22.16 -3.63 -1.75
C ILE A 31 -20.71 -3.35 -1.34
N GLY A 32 -20.09 -4.33 -0.70
CA GLY A 32 -18.67 -4.31 -0.35
C GLY A 32 -17.98 -5.55 -0.90
N GLN A 33 -16.88 -5.36 -1.63
CA GLN A 33 -16.10 -6.44 -2.22
C GLN A 33 -14.64 -6.29 -1.85
N VAL A 34 -13.99 -7.42 -1.54
CA VAL A 34 -12.54 -7.47 -1.38
C VAL A 34 -11.95 -7.94 -2.72
N ASP A 35 -11.03 -7.16 -3.28
CA ASP A 35 -10.37 -7.52 -4.54
C ASP A 35 -9.24 -8.56 -4.33
N SER A 36 -8.59 -8.97 -5.42
CA SER A 36 -7.48 -9.94 -5.38
C SER A 36 -6.24 -9.43 -4.63
N SER A 37 -6.17 -8.13 -4.36
CA SER A 37 -5.09 -7.49 -3.60
C SER A 37 -5.43 -7.33 -2.12
N GLY A 38 -6.66 -7.65 -1.70
CA GLY A 38 -7.13 -7.48 -0.33
C GLY A 38 -7.72 -6.10 -0.04
N ASP A 39 -7.92 -5.24 -1.05
CA ASP A 39 -8.48 -3.90 -0.88
C ASP A 39 -10.02 -3.97 -0.82
N LEU A 40 -10.62 -3.22 0.12
CA LEU A 40 -12.08 -3.11 0.24
C LEU A 40 -12.63 -2.04 -0.72
N TYR A 41 -13.36 -2.50 -1.73
CA TYR A 41 -14.22 -1.68 -2.58
C TYR A 41 -15.62 -1.53 -1.94
N LEU A 42 -16.17 -0.32 -2.00
CA LEU A 42 -17.49 0.00 -1.44
C LEU A 42 -18.32 0.74 -2.49
N ASP A 43 -19.54 0.26 -2.67
CA ASP A 43 -20.62 1.00 -3.30
C ASP A 43 -21.61 1.41 -2.20
N LEU A 44 -22.02 2.67 -2.22
CA LEU A 44 -22.79 3.29 -1.13
C LEU A 44 -24.20 3.63 -1.59
N PHE A 45 -25.15 3.69 -0.65
CA PHE A 45 -26.50 4.18 -0.95
C PHE A 45 -26.53 5.70 -1.15
N ASP A 46 -25.65 6.43 -0.46
CA ASP A 46 -25.49 7.87 -0.61
C ASP A 46 -24.31 8.20 -1.52
N ASP A 47 -24.63 8.58 -2.76
CA ASP A 47 -23.67 8.96 -3.81
C ASP A 47 -22.89 10.24 -3.48
N LEU A 48 -23.32 11.02 -2.46
CA LEU A 48 -22.60 12.22 -2.01
C LEU A 48 -21.38 11.88 -1.15
N ILE A 49 -21.31 10.66 -0.59
CA ILE A 49 -20.19 10.24 0.24
C ILE A 49 -19.01 9.85 -0.66
N GLN A 50 -17.99 10.71 -0.69
CA GLN A 50 -16.74 10.41 -1.37
C GLN A 50 -15.90 9.44 -0.53
N VAL A 51 -15.81 8.18 -0.99
CA VAL A 51 -14.94 7.19 -0.37
C VAL A 51 -13.49 7.46 -0.81
N PRO A 52 -12.56 7.70 0.12
CA PRO A 52 -11.15 7.86 -0.24
C PRO A 52 -10.62 6.56 -0.85
N LYS A 53 -9.99 6.67 -2.02
CA LYS A 53 -9.29 5.55 -2.64
C LYS A 53 -8.09 5.21 -1.77
N THR A 54 -7.98 3.95 -1.38
CA THR A 54 -6.83 3.43 -0.63
C THR A 54 -5.61 3.47 -1.54
N GLN A 55 -4.60 4.29 -1.20
CA GLN A 55 -3.36 4.44 -1.98
C GLN A 55 -2.19 3.65 -1.36
N ILE A 56 -2.47 2.52 -0.70
CA ILE A 56 -1.45 1.78 0.06
C ILE A 56 -0.32 1.28 -0.85
N LYS A 57 -0.67 0.84 -2.07
CA LYS A 57 0.30 0.34 -3.06
C LYS A 57 1.24 1.45 -3.52
N GLU A 58 0.68 2.61 -3.84
CA GLU A 58 1.43 3.80 -4.26
C GLU A 58 2.30 4.33 -3.11
N MET A 59 1.78 4.35 -1.88
CA MET A 59 2.54 4.74 -0.68
C MET A 59 3.69 3.77 -0.40
N LEU A 60 3.49 2.47 -0.60
CA LEU A 60 4.54 1.47 -0.47
C LEU A 60 5.64 1.69 -1.52
N TYR A 61 5.27 1.88 -2.79
CA TYR A 61 6.21 2.19 -3.86
C TYR A 61 7.02 3.46 -3.54
N ALA A 62 6.33 4.55 -3.18
CA ALA A 62 6.95 5.82 -2.82
C ALA A 62 7.90 5.70 -1.62
N SER A 63 7.55 4.87 -0.63
CA SER A 63 8.41 4.62 0.54
C SER A 63 9.70 3.89 0.15
N ILE A 64 9.62 2.87 -0.71
CA ILE A 64 10.80 2.15 -1.21
C ILE A 64 11.65 3.08 -2.07
N GLN A 65 11.03 3.88 -2.94
CA GLN A 65 11.71 4.87 -3.77
C GLN A 65 12.43 5.93 -2.93
N LYS A 66 11.79 6.43 -1.86
CA LYS A 66 12.41 7.34 -0.91
C LYS A 66 13.64 6.70 -0.26
N CYS A 67 13.52 5.48 0.25
CA CYS A 67 14.66 4.75 0.82
C CYS A 67 15.82 4.62 -0.19
N GLN A 68 15.54 4.33 -1.46
CA GLN A 68 16.55 4.26 -2.51
C GLN A 68 17.26 5.61 -2.72
N ALA A 69 16.51 6.71 -2.73
CA ALA A 69 17.05 8.06 -2.88
C ALA A 69 17.88 8.49 -1.66
N ASP A 70 17.43 8.14 -0.46
CA ASP A 70 18.14 8.40 0.79
C ASP A 70 19.50 7.66 0.80
N LEU A 71 19.52 6.37 0.43
CA LEU A 71 20.77 5.60 0.33
C LEU A 71 21.71 6.17 -0.74
N MET A 72 21.18 6.63 -1.87
CA MET A 72 21.97 7.30 -2.91
C MET A 72 22.62 8.59 -2.36
N SER A 73 21.86 9.39 -1.61
CA SER A 73 22.35 10.61 -0.97
C SER A 73 23.45 10.30 0.05
N PHE A 74 23.25 9.30 0.90
CA PHE A 74 24.25 8.88 1.88
C PHE A 74 25.55 8.36 1.25
N ALA A 75 25.46 7.68 0.10
CA ALA A 75 26.64 7.26 -0.65
C ALA A 75 27.46 8.43 -1.21
N LEU A 76 26.79 9.53 -1.59
CA LEU A 76 27.44 10.74 -2.11
C LEU A 76 28.09 11.58 -1.00
N GLU A 77 27.47 11.62 0.18
CA GLU A 77 27.92 12.47 1.29
C GLU A 77 29.01 11.82 2.16
N THR A 78 29.01 10.49 2.24
CA THR A 78 29.95 9.77 3.12
C THR A 78 31.40 9.80 2.61
N LYS A 79 32.35 9.97 3.53
CA LYS A 79 33.80 9.86 3.28
C LYS A 79 34.35 8.46 3.55
N ASN A 80 33.54 7.57 4.10
CA ASN A 80 33.96 6.20 4.40
C ASN A 80 33.70 5.31 3.16
N GLU A 81 34.77 4.82 2.54
CA GLU A 81 34.68 4.01 1.31
C GLU A 81 33.88 2.71 1.47
N ALA A 82 33.96 2.07 2.64
CA ALA A 82 33.17 0.86 2.90
C ALA A 82 31.67 1.18 2.99
N ALA A 83 31.31 2.27 3.69
CA ALA A 83 29.92 2.73 3.78
C ALA A 83 29.39 3.18 2.41
N LYS A 84 30.21 3.89 1.63
CA LYS A 84 29.88 4.30 0.25
C LYS A 84 29.56 3.09 -0.64
N SER A 85 30.40 2.07 -0.61
CA SER A 85 30.18 0.83 -1.35
C SER A 85 28.90 0.12 -0.92
N MET A 86 28.66 0.04 0.40
CA MET A 86 27.45 -0.56 0.96
C MET A 86 26.18 0.17 0.51
N TYR A 87 26.14 1.50 0.65
CA TYR A 87 24.99 2.31 0.25
C TYR A 87 24.71 2.18 -1.25
N SER A 88 25.73 2.36 -2.10
CA SER A 88 25.59 2.21 -3.56
C SER A 88 25.05 0.83 -3.97
N LYS A 89 25.56 -0.25 -3.36
CA LYS A 89 25.07 -1.61 -3.63
C LYS A 89 23.60 -1.76 -3.25
N ASN A 90 23.18 -1.19 -2.12
CA ASN A 90 21.81 -1.27 -1.66
C ASN A 90 20.86 -0.40 -2.49
N THR A 91 21.31 0.76 -2.98
CA THR A 91 20.59 1.60 -3.94
C THR A 91 20.27 0.81 -5.23
N GLU A 92 21.23 0.09 -5.79
CA GLU A 92 21.02 -0.77 -6.97
C GLU A 92 20.10 -1.97 -6.68
N ASN A 93 20.17 -2.53 -5.46
CA ASN A 93 19.24 -3.59 -5.06
C ASN A 93 17.80 -3.09 -4.99
N LEU A 94 17.57 -1.93 -4.36
CA LEU A 94 16.23 -1.33 -4.26
C LEU A 94 15.69 -0.91 -5.62
N LYS A 95 16.53 -0.39 -6.53
CA LYS A 95 16.14 -0.09 -7.91
C LYS A 95 15.56 -1.33 -8.62
N ARG A 96 16.27 -2.47 -8.54
CA ARG A 96 15.80 -3.74 -9.14
C ARG A 96 14.52 -4.27 -8.49
N VAL A 97 14.33 -4.01 -7.20
CA VAL A 97 13.07 -4.33 -6.50
C VAL A 97 11.94 -3.44 -7.02
N LEU A 98 12.16 -2.13 -7.13
CA LEU A 98 11.18 -1.18 -7.67
C LEU A 98 10.76 -1.54 -9.10
N GLU A 99 11.69 -1.85 -9.98
CA GLU A 99 11.41 -2.26 -11.37
C GLU A 99 10.52 -3.51 -11.44
N LYS A 100 10.71 -4.47 -10.51
CA LYS A 100 9.88 -5.68 -10.43
C LYS A 100 8.51 -5.42 -9.82
N LEU A 101 8.42 -4.50 -8.86
CA LEU A 101 7.18 -4.21 -8.12
C LEU A 101 6.30 -3.17 -8.81
N GLU A 102 6.87 -2.31 -9.65
CA GLU A 102 6.16 -1.27 -10.40
C GLU A 102 4.84 -1.76 -11.05
N PRO A 103 4.81 -2.86 -11.82
CA PRO A 103 3.57 -3.34 -12.45
C PRO A 103 2.52 -3.86 -11.46
N TYR A 104 2.88 -4.11 -10.20
CA TYR A 104 1.97 -4.60 -9.16
C TYR A 104 1.53 -3.48 -8.20
N LEU A 105 2.30 -2.40 -8.11
CA LEU A 105 2.06 -1.31 -7.16
C LEU A 105 1.51 -0.03 -7.81
N LEU A 106 1.75 0.19 -9.11
CA LEU A 106 1.35 1.42 -9.82
C LEU A 106 0.40 1.20 -11.00
N ARG A 107 -0.04 -0.04 -11.26
CA ARG A 107 -1.01 -0.37 -12.30
C ARG A 107 -2.31 -0.92 -11.72
#